data_AF-A0A4Q3T4X0-F1
#
_entry.id   AF-A0A4Q3T4X0-F1
#
_cell.length_a   1.000
_cell.length_b   1.000
_cell.length_c   1.000
_cell.angle_alpha   90.00
_cell.angle_beta   90.00
_cell.angle_gamma   90.00
#
_symmetry.space_group_name_H-M   'P 1'
#
loop_
_entity.id
_entity.type
_entity.pdbx_description
1 polymer ?
#
loop_
_entity_poly.entity_id
_entity_poly.type
_entity_poly.pdbx_seq_one_letter_code
_entity_poly.pdbx_strand_id
1 'polypeptide(L)'
;MIRNPILPGFNPDPSICRVGDDYYIATSTFEWFPGVQIHHSRDLVNWRLLSRPLVRASQLDMRGDPDSCGVWAPCLSHDGTRFHLIYTDVKRYGRTTVGGASGASLRDFHNYLVTAERIDGDWSDPVHLNSSGFDPSLFHDEDGRKYFLNQLWDHRPGRNRFAGIVLQEYDPADQRLVGE
;
A
#
# COMPACT_ATOMS: atom_id res chain seq x y z
N MET A 1 0.89 -4.95 -29.73
CA MET A 1 1.71 -6.03 -29.14
C MET A 1 2.33 -5.48 -27.87
N ILE A 2 2.23 -6.18 -26.74
CA ILE A 2 2.85 -5.76 -25.48
C ILE A 2 4.35 -6.09 -25.52
N ARG A 3 5.22 -5.17 -25.08
CA ARG A 3 6.66 -5.40 -24.91
C ARG A 3 7.08 -5.01 -23.50
N ASN A 4 7.61 -5.99 -22.76
CA ASN A 4 8.06 -5.77 -21.39
C ASN A 4 9.48 -5.17 -21.31
N PRO A 5 9.79 -4.44 -20.22
CA PRO A 5 8.85 -4.02 -19.16
C PRO A 5 7.91 -2.90 -19.62
N ILE A 6 6.61 -3.02 -19.33
CA ILE A 6 5.59 -2.01 -19.67
C ILE A 6 5.78 -0.69 -18.91
N LEU A 7 6.38 -0.75 -17.72
CA LEU A 7 6.82 0.39 -16.92
C LEU A 7 8.32 0.20 -16.62
N PRO A 8 9.23 0.72 -17.45
CA PRO A 8 10.68 0.59 -17.23
C PRO A 8 11.14 1.48 -16.06
N GLY A 9 12.30 1.15 -15.48
CA GLY A 9 12.92 1.93 -14.39
C GLY A 9 12.36 1.57 -13.01
N PHE A 10 12.37 2.54 -12.10
CA PHE A 10 11.90 2.38 -10.72
C PHE A 10 10.36 2.40 -10.66
N ASN A 11 9.75 1.24 -10.90
CA ASN A 11 8.30 1.02 -10.86
C ASN A 11 7.99 -0.35 -10.23
N PRO A 12 8.28 -0.54 -8.92
CA PRO A 12 8.10 -1.81 -8.23
C PRO A 12 6.64 -2.03 -7.80
N ASP A 13 6.36 -3.26 -7.36
CA ASP A 13 5.10 -3.65 -6.71
C ASP A 13 3.82 -3.19 -7.45
N PRO A 14 3.64 -3.58 -8.73
CA PRO A 14 2.52 -3.11 -9.54
C PRO A 14 1.17 -3.66 -9.02
N SER A 15 0.29 -2.76 -8.60
CA SER A 15 -1.10 -3.05 -8.25
C SER A 15 -2.03 -2.56 -9.35
N ILE A 16 -2.57 -3.48 -10.15
CA ILE A 16 -3.42 -3.18 -11.30
C ILE A 16 -4.91 -3.12 -10.91
N CYS A 17 -5.63 -2.11 -11.39
CA CYS A 17 -7.07 -1.93 -11.20
C CYS A 17 -7.74 -1.55 -12.52
N ARG A 18 -8.94 -2.08 -12.79
CA ARG A 18 -9.75 -1.72 -13.97
C ARG A 18 -11.02 -1.00 -13.53
N VAL A 19 -11.35 0.10 -14.20
CA VAL A 19 -12.64 0.81 -14.06
C VAL A 19 -13.19 1.08 -15.45
N GLY A 20 -14.27 0.38 -15.81
CA GLY A 20 -14.78 0.41 -17.19
C GLY A 20 -13.70 -0.03 -18.18
N ASP A 21 -13.41 0.81 -19.19
CA ASP A 21 -12.40 0.55 -20.23
C ASP A 21 -11.01 1.12 -19.89
N ASP A 22 -10.82 1.57 -18.65
CA ASP A 22 -9.59 2.18 -18.17
C ASP A 22 -8.85 1.26 -17.19
N TYR A 23 -7.54 1.13 -17.37
CA TYR A 23 -6.64 0.35 -16.54
C TYR A 23 -5.64 1.26 -15.85
N TYR A 24 -5.38 0.98 -14.57
CA TYR A 24 -4.48 1.74 -13.73
C TYR A 24 -3.49 0.81 -13.06
N ILE A 25 -2.24 1.24 -12.91
CA ILE A 25 -1.22 0.54 -12.11
C ILE A 25 -0.66 1.51 -11.08
N ALA A 26 -0.82 1.21 -9.80
CA ALA A 26 -0.09 1.85 -8.70
C ALA A 26 1.24 1.13 -8.46
N THR A 27 2.29 1.88 -8.14
CA THR A 27 3.64 1.35 -7.84
C THR A 27 4.21 2.02 -6.60
N SER A 28 5.04 1.29 -5.84
CA SER A 28 5.70 1.79 -4.64
C SER A 28 6.73 2.88 -4.97
N THR A 29 6.94 3.81 -4.03
CA THR A 29 7.84 4.96 -4.20
C THR A 29 8.87 5.09 -3.10
N PHE A 30 8.78 4.28 -2.05
CA PHE A 30 9.64 4.33 -0.88
C PHE A 30 9.76 5.76 -0.34
N GLU A 31 10.98 6.28 -0.19
CA GLU A 31 11.30 7.61 0.35
C GLU A 31 11.02 8.78 -0.62
N TRP A 32 10.62 8.49 -1.87
CA TRP A 32 10.37 9.51 -2.88
C TRP A 32 8.99 10.14 -2.72
N PHE A 33 8.97 11.46 -2.65
CA PHE A 33 7.75 12.27 -2.53
C PHE A 33 7.47 13.05 -3.84
N PRO A 34 6.21 13.18 -4.29
CA PRO A 34 4.96 12.64 -3.73
C PRO A 34 4.87 11.11 -3.82
N GLY A 35 4.18 10.50 -2.86
CA GLY A 35 4.10 9.05 -2.71
C GLY A 35 3.10 8.37 -3.64
N VAL A 36 3.44 7.14 -4.05
CA VAL A 36 2.76 6.29 -5.04
C VAL A 36 2.74 6.90 -6.45
N GLN A 37 3.13 6.11 -7.47
CA GLN A 37 2.92 6.48 -8.87
C GLN A 37 1.78 5.68 -9.48
N ILE A 38 0.80 6.36 -10.07
CA ILE A 38 -0.31 5.73 -10.79
C ILE A 38 -0.16 5.96 -12.29
N HIS A 39 -0.05 4.87 -13.02
CA HIS A 39 0.01 4.84 -14.49
C HIS A 39 -1.36 4.45 -15.06
N HIS A 40 -1.68 4.94 -16.26
CA HIS A 40 -2.95 4.70 -16.94
C HIS A 40 -2.75 4.12 -18.35
N SER A 41 -3.62 3.20 -18.73
CA SER A 41 -3.70 2.62 -20.07
C SER A 41 -5.16 2.28 -20.45
N ARG A 42 -5.43 2.21 -21.75
CA ARG A 42 -6.69 1.65 -22.30
C ARG A 42 -6.46 0.36 -23.10
N ASP A 43 -5.21 0.00 -23.39
CA ASP A 43 -4.85 -1.11 -24.27
C ASP A 43 -3.86 -2.09 -23.64
N LEU A 44 -3.44 -1.84 -22.39
CA LEU A 44 -2.41 -2.57 -21.64
C LEU A 44 -1.01 -2.56 -22.29
N VAL A 45 -0.86 -1.86 -23.43
CA VAL A 45 0.39 -1.75 -24.20
C VAL A 45 1.05 -0.41 -23.88
N ASN A 46 0.30 0.68 -24.01
CA ASN A 46 0.79 2.03 -23.85
C ASN A 46 0.35 2.56 -22.49
N TRP A 47 1.33 2.94 -21.68
CA TRP A 47 1.12 3.44 -20.33
C TRP A 47 1.68 4.85 -20.19
N ARG A 48 0.97 5.72 -19.46
CA ARG A 48 1.44 7.05 -19.09
C ARG A 48 1.30 7.26 -17.59
N LEU A 49 2.24 7.96 -16.97
CA LEU A 49 2.06 8.44 -15.60
C LEU A 49 0.86 9.40 -15.59
N LEU A 50 -0.11 9.14 -14.71
CA LEU A 50 -1.34 9.91 -14.60
C LEU A 50 -1.36 10.78 -13.34
N SER A 51 -1.11 10.18 -12.18
CA SER A 51 -1.21 10.88 -10.90
C SER A 51 -0.22 10.33 -9.86
N ARG A 52 0.00 11.15 -8.81
CA ARG A 52 0.73 10.79 -7.59
C ARG A 52 -0.14 11.17 -6.40
N PRO A 53 -0.84 10.23 -5.73
CA PRO A 53 -1.89 10.50 -4.75
C PRO A 53 -1.47 11.21 -3.46
N LEU A 54 -0.28 10.87 -2.92
CA LEU A 54 0.13 11.26 -1.58
C LEU A 54 0.95 12.55 -1.65
N VAL A 55 0.26 13.69 -1.75
CA VAL A 55 0.84 15.02 -2.02
C VAL A 55 0.86 15.94 -0.80
N ARG A 56 0.27 15.52 0.33
CA ARG A 56 0.22 16.30 1.57
C ARG A 56 0.95 15.59 2.71
N ALA A 57 1.58 16.37 3.58
CA ALA A 57 2.18 15.85 4.81
C ALA A 57 1.14 15.20 5.75
N SER A 58 -0.14 15.60 5.68
CA SER A 58 -1.23 14.93 6.40
C SER A 58 -1.48 13.50 5.93
N GLN A 59 -1.06 13.16 4.70
CA GLN A 59 -1.14 11.81 4.13
C GLN A 59 0.16 11.05 4.35
N LEU A 60 1.30 11.69 4.13
CA LEU A 60 2.60 11.04 4.13
C LEU A 60 3.70 11.98 4.63
N ASP A 61 4.20 11.74 5.83
CA ASP A 61 5.33 12.48 6.42
C ASP A 61 6.52 11.54 6.61
N MET A 62 7.46 11.61 5.66
CA MET A 62 8.65 10.74 5.61
C MET A 62 9.93 11.46 6.08
N ARG A 63 9.80 12.58 6.79
CA ARG A 63 10.98 13.29 7.31
C ARG A 63 11.71 12.41 8.33
N GLY A 64 12.93 12.01 7.97
CA GLY A 64 13.76 11.15 8.81
C GLY A 64 13.56 9.65 8.58
N ASP A 65 12.74 9.27 7.60
CA ASP A 65 12.63 7.87 7.20
C ASP A 65 13.96 7.39 6.58
N PRO A 66 14.38 6.15 6.83
CA PRO A 66 15.57 5.57 6.21
C PRO A 66 15.48 5.49 4.67
N ASP A 67 16.62 5.31 4.00
CA ASP A 67 16.64 4.95 2.58
C ASP A 67 15.83 3.65 2.35
N SER A 68 15.07 3.56 1.25
CA SER A 68 14.15 2.43 0.97
C SER A 68 13.03 2.17 2.00
N CYS A 69 12.79 3.10 2.92
CA CYS A 69 11.63 3.11 3.82
C CYS A 69 10.48 3.94 3.21
N GLY A 70 9.49 4.37 3.99
CA GLY A 70 8.36 5.11 3.45
C GLY A 70 7.39 4.19 2.70
N VAL A 71 6.98 4.58 1.48
CA VAL A 71 5.89 3.94 0.73
C VAL A 71 6.30 2.59 0.12
N TRP A 72 6.01 1.51 0.83
CA TRP A 72 6.12 0.15 0.32
C TRP A 72 4.91 -0.24 -0.57
N ALA A 73 4.84 -1.50 -0.99
CA ALA A 73 3.86 -2.03 -1.94
C ALA A 73 2.43 -1.49 -1.70
N PRO A 74 1.88 -0.70 -2.63
CA PRO A 74 0.52 -0.19 -2.51
C PRO A 74 -0.49 -1.19 -3.06
N CYS A 75 -1.75 -1.03 -2.65
CA CYS A 75 -2.89 -1.68 -3.28
C CYS A 75 -3.85 -0.61 -3.80
N LEU A 76 -4.08 -0.59 -5.12
CA LEU A 76 -5.10 0.24 -5.75
C LEU A 76 -6.31 -0.63 -6.11
N SER A 77 -7.48 -0.25 -5.62
CA SER A 77 -8.74 -0.94 -5.91
C SER A 77 -9.87 0.07 -6.15
N HIS A 78 -10.98 -0.43 -6.70
CA HIS A 78 -12.18 0.35 -6.95
C HIS A 78 -13.39 -0.52 -6.66
N ASP A 79 -14.36 -0.01 -5.91
CA ASP A 79 -15.53 -0.78 -5.45
C ASP A 79 -16.80 -0.53 -6.26
N GLY A 80 -16.67 0.16 -7.38
CA GLY A 80 -17.79 0.60 -8.22
C GLY A 80 -18.23 2.04 -7.93
N THR A 81 -17.84 2.61 -6.79
CA THR A 81 -18.17 4.00 -6.43
C THR A 81 -16.96 4.92 -6.37
N ARG A 82 -15.85 4.46 -5.80
CA ARG A 82 -14.63 5.27 -5.62
C ARG A 82 -13.38 4.42 -5.61
N PHE A 83 -12.25 5.08 -5.86
CA PHE A 83 -10.93 4.48 -5.70
C PHE A 83 -10.56 4.37 -4.23
N HIS A 84 -9.89 3.27 -3.90
CA HIS A 84 -9.28 3.00 -2.61
C HIS A 84 -7.80 2.73 -2.87
N LEU A 85 -6.94 3.46 -2.16
CA LEU A 85 -5.50 3.25 -2.18
C LEU A 85 -5.06 2.92 -0.77
N ILE A 86 -4.55 1.71 -0.60
CA ILE A 86 -3.86 1.30 0.61
C ILE A 86 -2.36 1.41 0.39
N TYR A 87 -1.65 1.93 1.38
CA TYR A 87 -0.20 2.02 1.38
C TYR A 87 0.35 1.79 2.79
N THR A 88 1.64 1.50 2.85
CA THR A 88 2.38 1.40 4.11
C THR A 88 3.38 2.53 4.20
N ASP A 89 3.48 3.16 5.36
CA ASP A 89 4.62 3.98 5.73
C ASP A 89 5.57 3.16 6.62
N VAL A 90 6.72 2.75 6.07
CA VAL A 90 7.71 1.96 6.79
C VAL A 90 8.71 2.88 7.46
N LYS A 91 8.71 2.90 8.80
CA LYS A 91 9.58 3.78 9.59
C LYS A 91 10.95 3.18 9.88
N ARG A 92 11.06 1.86 9.81
CA ARG A 92 12.32 1.18 10.10
C ARG A 92 12.40 -0.19 9.43
N TYR A 93 13.53 -0.48 8.80
CA TYR A 93 13.98 -1.83 8.56
C TYR A 93 15.40 -2.03 9.12
N GLY A 94 15.58 -2.95 10.08
CA GLY A 94 16.92 -3.18 10.62
C GLY A 94 16.99 -4.20 11.76
N ARG A 95 18.20 -4.73 11.98
CA ARG A 95 18.49 -5.53 13.18
C ARG A 95 18.60 -4.62 14.39
N THR A 96 18.09 -5.07 15.52
CA THR A 96 18.26 -4.37 16.79
C THR A 96 19.75 -4.26 17.15
N THR A 97 20.15 -3.09 17.63
CA THR A 97 21.49 -2.78 18.14
C THR A 97 21.56 -2.87 19.66
N VAL A 98 20.44 -3.18 20.33
CA VAL A 98 20.34 -3.26 21.79
C VAL A 98 20.73 -4.67 22.26
N GLY A 99 21.62 -4.75 23.25
CA GLY A 99 22.02 -6.00 23.90
C GLY A 99 20.81 -6.73 24.51
N GLY A 100 20.74 -8.05 24.33
CA GLY A 100 19.65 -8.89 24.84
C GLY A 100 18.54 -9.23 23.84
N ALA A 101 18.46 -8.52 22.70
CA ALA A 101 17.50 -8.80 21.63
C ALA A 101 18.16 -9.48 20.40
N SER A 102 19.25 -10.22 20.62
CA SER A 102 19.98 -10.88 19.54
C SER A 102 19.05 -11.78 18.71
N GLY A 103 19.07 -11.58 17.39
CA GLY A 103 18.19 -12.29 16.48
C GLY A 103 16.75 -11.80 16.44
N ALA A 104 16.39 -10.68 17.09
CA ALA A 104 15.11 -10.01 16.83
C ALA A 104 15.20 -9.14 15.57
N SER A 105 14.10 -9.06 14.83
CA SER A 105 13.99 -8.21 13.64
C SER A 105 12.79 -7.31 13.79
N LEU A 106 13.01 -6.14 14.37
CA LEU A 106 11.97 -5.13 14.51
C LEU A 106 11.83 -4.40 13.18
N ARG A 107 10.59 -4.25 12.74
CA ARG A 107 10.22 -3.40 11.62
C ARG A 107 8.91 -2.74 11.99
N ASP A 108 8.88 -1.43 11.81
CA ASP A 108 7.75 -0.59 12.18
C ASP A 108 7.06 -0.15 10.89
N PHE A 109 5.80 -0.53 10.75
CA PHE A 109 4.98 -0.32 9.55
C PHE A 109 3.64 0.24 9.99
N HIS A 110 3.15 1.27 9.32
CA HIS A 110 1.78 1.73 9.51
C HIS A 110 1.03 1.67 8.19
N ASN A 111 -0.08 0.93 8.17
CA ASN A 111 -0.92 0.77 6.99
C ASN A 111 -2.06 1.77 7.02
N TYR A 112 -2.29 2.44 5.90
CA TYR A 112 -3.29 3.48 5.77
C TYR A 112 -4.14 3.27 4.53
N LEU A 113 -5.38 3.75 4.59
CA LEU A 113 -6.29 3.87 3.45
C LEU A 113 -6.55 5.35 3.14
N VAL A 114 -6.44 5.72 1.87
CA VAL A 114 -6.99 6.97 1.33
C VAL A 114 -7.97 6.64 0.20
N THR A 115 -8.95 7.52 -0.02
CA THR A 115 -9.96 7.34 -1.08
C THR A 115 -10.09 8.57 -1.96
N ALA A 116 -10.55 8.37 -3.19
CA ALA A 116 -10.86 9.45 -4.13
C ALA A 116 -11.98 9.02 -5.09
N GLU A 117 -12.89 9.93 -5.44
CA GLU A 117 -13.92 9.68 -6.45
C GLU A 117 -13.31 9.56 -7.86
N ARG A 118 -12.18 10.24 -8.08
CA ARG A 118 -11.45 10.25 -9.36
C ARG A 118 -9.98 9.94 -9.10
N ILE A 119 -9.38 9.15 -9.98
CA ILE A 119 -7.96 8.73 -9.89
C ILE A 119 -6.97 9.91 -9.92
N ASP A 120 -7.36 11.02 -10.56
CA ASP A 120 -6.61 12.26 -10.74
C ASP A 120 -7.14 13.42 -9.88
N GLY A 121 -8.07 13.14 -8.96
CA GLY A 121 -8.63 14.11 -8.04
C GLY A 121 -7.88 14.19 -6.71
N ASP A 122 -8.48 14.92 -5.77
CA ASP A 122 -7.98 15.02 -4.40
C ASP A 122 -8.26 13.73 -3.63
N TRP A 123 -7.20 13.14 -3.08
CA TRP A 123 -7.30 12.00 -2.19
C TRP A 123 -7.54 12.46 -0.76
N SER A 124 -8.36 11.70 -0.02
CA SER A 124 -8.68 11.96 1.39
C SER A 124 -7.43 12.00 2.28
N ASP A 125 -7.59 12.49 3.51
CA ASP A 125 -6.65 12.20 4.59
C ASP A 125 -6.72 10.71 4.98
N PRO A 126 -5.66 10.15 5.58
CA PRO A 126 -5.53 8.71 5.76
C PRO A 126 -6.35 8.19 6.94
N VAL A 127 -6.99 7.05 6.72
CA VAL A 127 -7.54 6.18 7.76
C VAL A 127 -6.45 5.18 8.16
N HIS A 128 -6.05 5.16 9.43
CA HIS A 128 -5.14 4.15 9.94
C HIS A 128 -5.84 2.79 10.06
N LEU A 129 -5.20 1.73 9.55
CA LEU A 129 -5.76 0.37 9.56
C LEU A 129 -5.10 -0.49 10.65
N ASN A 130 -3.83 -0.85 10.47
CA ASN A 130 -3.06 -1.59 11.46
C ASN A 130 -1.54 -1.43 11.27
N SER A 131 -0.78 -2.21 12.03
CA SER A 131 0.70 -2.20 12.00
C SER A 131 1.30 -3.61 12.17
N SER A 132 0.53 -4.66 11.85
CA SER A 132 0.97 -6.06 12.05
C SER A 132 1.98 -6.52 11.00
N GLY A 133 2.07 -5.80 9.87
CA GLY A 133 3.03 -6.02 8.82
C GLY A 133 2.71 -5.23 7.54
N PHE A 134 3.56 -5.36 6.52
CA PHE A 134 3.45 -4.67 5.22
C PHE A 134 2.67 -5.50 4.17
N ASP A 135 2.73 -5.08 2.91
CA ASP A 135 1.96 -5.57 1.76
C ASP A 135 0.44 -5.56 2.00
N PRO A 136 -0.13 -4.43 2.43
CA PRO A 136 -1.53 -4.34 2.73
C PRO A 136 -2.38 -4.27 1.44
N SER A 137 -3.52 -4.95 1.45
CA SER A 137 -4.43 -5.05 0.30
C SER A 137 -5.89 -4.98 0.74
N LEU A 138 -6.74 -4.37 -0.10
CA LEU A 138 -8.19 -4.28 0.13
C LEU A 138 -8.94 -5.16 -0.87
N PHE A 139 -9.63 -6.16 -0.36
CA PHE A 139 -10.57 -6.96 -1.11
C PHE A 139 -11.99 -6.41 -0.95
N HIS A 140 -12.71 -6.27 -2.06
CA HIS A 140 -14.12 -5.92 -2.10
C HIS A 140 -14.91 -7.18 -2.46
N ASP A 141 -15.64 -7.72 -1.50
CA ASP A 141 -16.40 -8.95 -1.68
C ASP A 141 -17.76 -8.67 -2.34
N GLU A 142 -18.34 -9.69 -2.96
CA GLU A 142 -19.60 -9.60 -3.69
C GLU A 142 -20.80 -9.35 -2.78
N ASP A 143 -20.69 -9.67 -1.49
CA ASP A 143 -21.69 -9.39 -0.46
C ASP A 143 -21.66 -7.93 0.06
N GLY A 144 -20.73 -7.12 -0.46
CA GLY A 144 -20.55 -5.72 -0.08
C GLY A 144 -19.59 -5.51 1.09
N ARG A 145 -19.12 -6.57 1.76
CA ARG A 145 -18.10 -6.48 2.81
C ARG A 145 -16.73 -6.19 2.19
N LYS A 146 -15.85 -5.62 3.00
CA LYS A 146 -14.48 -5.28 2.59
C LYS A 146 -13.52 -5.98 3.54
N TYR A 147 -12.50 -6.61 3.00
CA TYR A 147 -11.52 -7.34 3.79
C TYR A 147 -10.13 -6.77 3.55
N PHE A 148 -9.46 -6.43 4.64
CA PHE A 148 -8.08 -6.04 4.66
C PHE A 148 -7.19 -7.27 4.81
N LEU A 149 -6.17 -7.38 3.97
CA LEU A 149 -5.16 -8.43 4.02
C LEU A 149 -3.78 -7.80 4.18
N ASN A 150 -2.90 -8.44 4.93
CA ASN A 150 -1.48 -8.08 4.96
C ASN A 150 -0.64 -9.28 5.40
N GLN A 151 0.67 -9.27 5.16
CA GLN A 151 1.55 -10.29 5.76
C GLN A 151 1.72 -10.01 7.25
N LEU A 152 1.82 -11.05 8.07
CA LEU A 152 2.12 -10.93 9.49
C LEU A 152 3.62 -11.01 9.74
N TRP A 153 4.19 -9.96 10.34
CA TRP A 153 5.60 -9.90 10.66
C TRP A 153 5.92 -10.44 12.06
N ASP A 154 6.71 -11.52 12.15
CA ASP A 154 7.17 -12.08 13.43
C ASP A 154 8.59 -11.62 13.78
N HIS A 155 8.68 -10.72 14.76
CA HIS A 155 9.93 -10.16 15.24
C HIS A 155 10.73 -11.12 16.14
N ARG A 156 10.15 -12.24 16.60
CA ARG A 156 10.77 -13.13 17.61
C ARG A 156 12.00 -13.87 17.04
N PRO A 157 13.08 -14.05 17.82
CA PRO A 157 14.24 -14.84 17.40
C PRO A 157 13.87 -16.30 17.08
N GLY A 158 14.53 -16.89 16.08
CA GLY A 158 14.35 -18.29 15.70
C GLY A 158 13.02 -18.64 15.03
N ARG A 159 12.16 -17.65 14.74
CA ARG A 159 10.91 -17.81 13.99
C ARG A 159 11.08 -17.37 12.54
N ASN A 160 10.22 -17.90 11.66
CA ASN A 160 10.07 -17.35 10.32
C ASN A 160 9.46 -15.95 10.43
N ARG A 161 10.07 -14.97 9.77
CA ARG A 161 9.60 -13.57 9.79
C ARG A 161 8.25 -13.39 9.14
N PHE A 162 8.01 -14.11 8.05
CA PHE A 162 6.77 -14.08 7.30
C PHE A 162 5.85 -15.14 7.89
N ALA A 163 5.09 -14.75 8.93
CA ALA A 163 4.31 -15.68 9.74
C ALA A 163 2.94 -16.04 9.13
N GLY A 164 2.68 -15.62 7.90
CA GLY A 164 1.46 -15.92 7.15
C GLY A 164 0.77 -14.66 6.65
N ILE A 165 -0.40 -14.85 6.06
CA ILE A 165 -1.30 -13.78 5.64
C ILE A 165 -2.43 -13.71 6.65
N VAL A 166 -2.70 -12.51 7.16
CA VAL A 166 -3.86 -12.24 8.01
C VAL A 166 -4.95 -11.56 7.19
N LEU A 167 -6.19 -11.74 7.61
CA LEU A 167 -7.37 -11.15 7.00
C LEU A 167 -8.27 -10.62 8.12
N GLN A 168 -8.73 -9.38 7.99
CA GLN A 168 -9.63 -8.74 8.93
C GLN A 168 -10.66 -7.91 8.15
N GLU A 169 -11.90 -7.85 8.62
CA GLU A 169 -12.91 -7.03 7.97
C GLU A 169 -12.61 -5.54 8.18
N TYR A 170 -12.84 -4.73 7.15
CA TYR A 170 -12.82 -3.26 7.21
C TYR A 170 -14.25 -2.74 7.13
N ASP A 171 -14.67 -1.99 8.15
CA ASP A 171 -15.94 -1.29 8.18
C ASP A 171 -15.79 0.12 7.59
N PRO A 172 -16.37 0.40 6.40
CA PRO A 172 -16.28 1.72 5.77
C PRO A 172 -17.10 2.81 6.48
N ALA A 173 -18.10 2.45 7.30
CA ALA A 173 -18.91 3.40 8.06
C ALA A 173 -18.14 3.92 9.28
N ASP A 174 -17.53 3.00 10.03
CA ASP A 174 -16.70 3.32 11.20
C ASP A 174 -15.26 3.71 10.84
N GLN A 175 -14.84 3.52 9.59
CA GLN A 175 -13.48 3.76 9.08
C GLN A 175 -12.41 3.04 9.92
N ARG A 176 -12.61 1.75 10.18
CA ARG A 176 -11.67 0.93 10.97
C ARG A 176 -11.77 -0.54 10.65
N LEU A 177 -10.75 -1.30 11.05
CA LEU A 177 -10.84 -2.76 11.07
C LEU A 177 -11.77 -3.21 12.22
N VAL A 178 -12.56 -4.24 11.95
CA VAL A 178 -13.54 -4.82 12.88
C VAL A 178 -13.37 -6.34 12.97
N GLY A 179 -13.90 -6.93 14.04
CA GLY A 179 -13.67 -8.34 14.37
C GLY A 179 -12.30 -8.59 15.01
N GLU A 180 -12.00 -9.87 15.25
CA GLU A 180 -10.75 -10.38 15.84
C GLU A 180 -9.92 -11.16 14.81
#